data_AF-A0A126T1L4-F1
#
_entry.id   AF-A0A126T1L4-F1
#
_cell.length_a   1.000
_cell.length_b   1.000
_cell.length_c   1.000
_cell.angle_alpha   90.00
_cell.angle_beta   90.00
_cell.angle_gamma   90.00
#
_symmetry.space_group_name_H-M   'P 1'
#
loop_
_entity.id
_entity.type
_entity.pdbx_description
1 polymer ?
#
loop_
_entity_poly.entity_id
_entity_poly.type
_entity_poly.pdbx_seq_one_letter_code
_entity_poly.pdbx_strand_id
1 'polypeptide(L)'
;MAKRDSQLGSNYSADTASGPIGQRVATLQREAGKYKGENFPAAVTCLQEAAELMRQHPSYYPLERWLRLPMLLQQVGRFDEAIEEFHRLLNETDERVKHEVTRQSPAIRLKFVHLNYFQIYKKMSLACKRQKLVNQAKQYALLADQHYQAFLDMSVDSCCYRKSSARYTNNDF
;
A
#
# COMPACT_ATOMS: atom_id res chain seq x y z
N MET A 1 4.57 50.63 3.54
CA MET A 1 4.09 49.63 4.51
C MET A 1 2.84 48.97 3.95
N ALA A 2 2.96 47.78 3.37
CA ALA A 2 1.82 46.98 2.93
C ALA A 2 2.05 45.54 3.39
N LYS A 3 1.33 45.13 4.43
CA LYS A 3 1.17 43.73 4.84
C LYS A 3 -0.28 43.37 4.59
N ARG A 4 -0.52 42.36 3.75
CA ARG A 4 -1.61 41.39 3.94
C ARG A 4 -1.15 40.06 3.36
N ASP A 5 -0.63 39.25 4.27
CA ASP A 5 -0.31 37.85 4.06
C ASP A 5 -1.61 37.10 3.72
N SER A 6 -1.64 36.48 2.54
CA SER A 6 -2.68 35.57 2.13
C SER A 6 -2.56 34.27 2.93
N GLN A 7 -3.40 34.12 3.95
CA GLN A 7 -3.65 32.82 4.58
C GLN A 7 -4.35 31.91 3.57
N LEU A 8 -3.60 31.03 2.92
CA LEU A 8 -4.15 29.83 2.30
C LEU A 8 -4.50 28.85 3.43
N GLY A 9 -5.76 28.93 3.85
CA GLY A 9 -6.40 27.97 4.74
C GLY A 9 -6.37 26.58 4.11
N SER A 10 -5.47 25.76 4.63
CA SER A 10 -5.33 24.33 4.39
C SER A 10 -6.59 23.60 4.89
N ASN A 11 -7.63 23.55 4.07
CA ASN A 11 -8.83 22.74 4.27
C ASN A 11 -8.52 21.26 3.97
N TYR A 12 -7.74 20.60 4.82
CA TYR A 12 -7.71 19.13 4.84
C TYR A 12 -9.01 18.64 5.50
N SER A 13 -10.07 18.52 4.71
CA SER A 13 -11.17 17.64 5.08
C SER A 13 -10.60 16.21 5.04
N ALA A 14 -10.57 15.54 6.19
CA ALA A 14 -10.08 14.17 6.30
C ALA A 14 -11.04 13.24 5.54
N ASP A 15 -10.84 13.11 4.23
CA ASP A 15 -11.43 12.09 3.40
C ASP A 15 -10.84 10.74 3.82
N THR A 16 -11.39 10.20 4.91
CA THR A 16 -11.22 8.81 5.29
C THR A 16 -11.66 7.93 4.11
N ALA A 17 -11.22 6.66 4.08
CA ALA A 17 -11.65 5.69 3.07
C ALA A 17 -13.20 5.52 2.97
N SER A 18 -13.96 6.10 3.91
CA SER A 18 -15.43 6.14 3.94
C SER A 18 -16.05 7.41 3.36
N GLY A 19 -15.26 8.43 3.00
CA GLY A 19 -15.71 9.68 2.37
C GLY A 19 -16.13 9.49 0.91
N PRO A 20 -16.66 10.54 0.24
CA PRO A 20 -17.14 10.47 -1.14
C PRO A 20 -16.10 9.91 -2.12
N ILE A 21 -14.83 10.32 -1.97
CA ILE A 21 -13.71 9.81 -2.77
C ILE A 21 -13.46 8.32 -2.50
N GLY A 22 -13.42 7.91 -1.23
CA GLY A 22 -13.25 6.51 -0.86
C GLY A 22 -14.37 5.60 -1.41
N GLN A 23 -15.61 6.10 -1.43
CA GLN A 23 -16.76 5.42 -2.03
C GLN A 23 -16.65 5.34 -3.57
N ARG A 24 -16.18 6.41 -4.22
CA ARG A 24 -15.92 6.41 -5.67
C ARG A 24 -14.84 5.37 -6.03
N VAL A 25 -13.72 5.36 -5.32
CA VAL A 25 -12.67 4.35 -5.46
C VAL A 25 -13.23 2.94 -5.28
N ALA A 26 -14.02 2.69 -4.23
CA ALA A 26 -14.61 1.38 -3.99
C ALA A 26 -15.59 0.96 -5.11
N THR A 27 -16.31 1.91 -5.70
CA THR A 27 -17.21 1.68 -6.83
C THR A 27 -16.43 1.31 -8.09
N LEU A 28 -15.42 2.09 -8.47
CA LEU A 28 -14.53 1.79 -9.59
C LEU A 28 -13.86 0.42 -9.46
N GLN A 29 -13.41 0.09 -8.25
CA GLN A 29 -12.83 -1.21 -7.92
C GLN A 29 -13.83 -2.36 -8.09
N ARG A 30 -15.13 -2.14 -7.83
CA ARG A 30 -16.18 -3.14 -8.09
C ARG A 30 -16.51 -3.24 -9.58
N GLU A 31 -16.65 -2.11 -10.26
CA GLU A 31 -16.92 -2.04 -11.71
C GLU A 31 -15.83 -2.75 -12.52
N ALA A 32 -14.55 -2.51 -12.19
CA ALA A 32 -13.44 -3.24 -12.78
C ALA A 32 -13.54 -4.77 -12.60
N GLY A 33 -14.13 -5.22 -11.49
CA GLY A 33 -14.41 -6.64 -11.24
C GLY A 33 -15.51 -7.20 -12.15
N LYS A 34 -16.55 -6.41 -12.45
CA LYS A 34 -17.64 -6.79 -13.35
C LYS A 34 -17.17 -6.92 -14.79
N TYR A 35 -16.32 -5.99 -15.24
CA TYR A 35 -15.77 -6.01 -16.59
C TYR A 35 -14.72 -7.11 -16.83
N LYS A 36 -14.23 -7.75 -15.77
CA LYS A 36 -13.20 -8.79 -15.88
C LYS A 36 -13.76 -10.03 -16.56
N GLY A 37 -13.27 -10.33 -17.76
CA GLY A 37 -13.70 -11.47 -18.58
C GLY A 37 -14.62 -11.09 -19.73
N GLU A 38 -15.21 -9.89 -19.71
CA GLU A 38 -16.10 -9.39 -20.77
C GLU A 38 -15.50 -8.19 -21.51
N ASN A 39 -14.96 -7.21 -20.78
CA ASN A 39 -14.43 -5.98 -21.35
C ASN A 39 -13.17 -5.51 -20.59
N PHE A 40 -12.04 -6.10 -20.94
CA PHE A 40 -10.75 -5.76 -20.35
C PHE A 40 -10.37 -4.27 -20.47
N PRO A 41 -10.57 -3.59 -21.62
CA PRO A 41 -10.34 -2.15 -21.72
C PRO A 41 -11.09 -1.33 -20.66
N ALA A 42 -12.40 -1.57 -20.48
CA ALA A 42 -13.19 -0.86 -19.48
C ALA A 42 -12.70 -1.13 -18.05
N ALA A 43 -12.32 -2.38 -17.76
CA ALA A 43 -11.75 -2.75 -16.46
C ALA A 43 -10.44 -2.00 -16.16
N VAL A 44 -9.58 -1.83 -17.16
CA VAL A 44 -8.33 -1.08 -17.01
C VAL A 44 -8.60 0.40 -16.75
N THR A 45 -9.51 1.02 -17.50
CA THR A 45 -9.90 2.43 -17.28
C THR A 45 -10.40 2.66 -15.86
N CYS A 46 -11.29 1.80 -15.35
CA CYS A 46 -11.78 1.90 -13.98
C CYS A 46 -10.64 1.82 -12.94
N LEU A 47 -9.67 0.93 -13.14
CA LEU A 47 -8.54 0.77 -12.22
C LEU A 47 -7.51 1.91 -12.33
N GLN A 48 -7.32 2.49 -13.51
CA GLN A 48 -6.49 3.68 -13.70
C GLN A 48 -7.10 4.88 -12.98
N GLU A 49 -8.40 5.13 -13.15
CA GLU A 49 -9.11 6.20 -12.44
C GLU A 49 -9.06 5.97 -10.92
N ALA A 50 -9.27 4.73 -10.46
CA ALA A 50 -9.18 4.41 -9.05
C ALA A 50 -7.78 4.65 -8.47
N ALA A 51 -6.74 4.22 -9.19
CA ALA A 51 -5.35 4.43 -8.76
C ALA A 51 -5.00 5.91 -8.68
N GLU A 52 -5.44 6.71 -9.66
CA GLU A 52 -5.21 8.15 -9.67
C GLU A 52 -5.92 8.86 -8.50
N LEU A 53 -7.19 8.54 -8.26
CA LEU A 53 -7.92 9.08 -7.10
C LEU A 53 -7.26 8.70 -5.77
N MET A 54 -6.77 7.47 -5.65
CA MET A 54 -6.07 7.03 -4.45
C MET A 54 -4.74 7.77 -4.22
N ARG A 55 -4.05 8.20 -5.29
CA ARG A 55 -2.83 9.03 -5.21
C ARG A 55 -3.15 10.48 -4.87
N GLN A 56 -4.18 11.05 -5.48
CA GLN A 56 -4.60 12.44 -5.25
C GLN A 56 -5.19 12.64 -3.86
N HIS A 57 -5.82 11.60 -3.30
CA HIS A 57 -6.42 11.61 -1.99
C HIS A 57 -5.86 10.48 -1.11
N PRO A 58 -4.60 10.60 -0.63
CA PRO A 58 -3.97 9.57 0.19
C PRO A 58 -4.79 9.27 1.44
N SER A 59 -5.22 8.02 1.56
CA SER A 59 -5.99 7.50 2.70
C SER A 59 -5.54 6.06 2.99
N TYR A 60 -6.17 5.40 3.97
CA TYR A 60 -5.89 3.99 4.22
C TYR A 60 -6.49 3.12 3.10
N TYR A 61 -5.64 2.71 2.17
CA TYR A 61 -5.98 1.74 1.12
C TYR A 61 -5.05 0.53 1.21
N PRO A 62 -5.58 -0.69 1.42
CA PRO A 62 -4.75 -1.90 1.46
C PRO A 62 -3.93 -2.08 0.19
N LEU A 63 -2.70 -2.60 0.32
CA LEU A 63 -1.80 -2.84 -0.81
C LEU A 63 -2.46 -3.68 -1.92
N GLU A 64 -3.35 -4.61 -1.58
CA GLU A 64 -4.10 -5.42 -2.54
C GLU A 64 -4.88 -4.55 -3.53
N ARG A 65 -5.42 -3.41 -3.09
CA ARG A 65 -6.18 -2.50 -3.95
C ARG A 65 -5.28 -1.83 -4.99
N TRP A 66 -4.08 -1.44 -4.58
CA TRP A 66 -3.04 -0.88 -5.45
C TRP A 66 -2.53 -1.91 -6.48
N LEU A 67 -2.36 -3.16 -6.06
CA LEU A 67 -1.85 -4.24 -6.90
C LEU A 67 -2.83 -4.67 -8.02
N ARG A 68 -4.11 -4.30 -7.93
CA ARG A 68 -5.11 -4.72 -8.94
C ARG A 68 -4.81 -4.19 -10.33
N LEU A 69 -4.38 -2.93 -10.47
CA LEU A 69 -4.07 -2.32 -11.77
C LEU A 69 -2.91 -3.05 -12.47
N PRO A 70 -1.69 -3.14 -11.89
CA PRO A 70 -0.58 -3.82 -12.57
C PRO A 70 -0.86 -5.30 -12.81
N MET A 71 -1.59 -5.97 -11.92
CA MET A 71 -2.00 -7.37 -12.16
C MET A 71 -2.98 -7.52 -13.33
N LEU A 72 -3.92 -6.58 -13.50
CA LEU A 72 -4.84 -6.61 -14.63
C LEU A 72 -4.12 -6.28 -15.94
N LEU A 73 -3.28 -5.24 -15.97
CA LEU A 73 -2.45 -4.88 -17.12
C LEU A 73 -1.63 -6.08 -17.61
N GLN A 74 -1.03 -6.82 -16.67
CA GLN A 74 -0.32 -8.04 -16.98
C GLN A 74 -1.23 -9.12 -17.60
N GLN A 75 -2.42 -9.33 -17.05
CA GLN A 75 -3.38 -10.33 -17.54
C GLN A 75 -3.80 -10.06 -18.99
N VAL A 76 -3.84 -8.79 -19.40
CA VAL A 76 -4.28 -8.37 -20.74
C VAL A 76 -3.12 -8.18 -21.73
N GLY A 77 -1.91 -8.63 -21.37
CA GLY A 77 -0.72 -8.58 -22.23
C GLY A 77 0.01 -7.23 -22.24
N ARG A 78 -0.43 -6.25 -21.45
CA ARG A 78 0.21 -4.92 -21.31
C ARG A 78 1.31 -4.98 -20.25
N PHE A 79 2.35 -5.77 -20.53
CA PHE A 79 3.40 -6.08 -19.55
C PHE A 79 4.24 -4.87 -19.14
N ASP A 80 4.66 -4.06 -20.11
CA ASP A 80 5.55 -2.92 -19.84
C ASP A 80 4.86 -1.91 -18.91
N GLU A 81 3.60 -1.59 -19.19
CA GLU A 81 2.77 -0.74 -18.32
C GLU A 81 2.54 -1.36 -16.94
N ALA A 82 2.40 -2.68 -16.85
CA ALA A 82 2.30 -3.35 -15.56
C ALA A 82 3.58 -3.18 -14.74
N ILE A 83 4.75 -3.29 -15.37
CA ILE A 83 6.06 -3.10 -14.71
C ILE A 83 6.27 -1.63 -14.32
N GLU A 84 5.89 -0.69 -15.16
CA GLU A 84 5.90 0.75 -14.83
C GLU A 84 5.04 1.05 -13.60
N GLU A 85 3.82 0.53 -13.56
CA GLU A 85 2.95 0.69 -12.39
C GLU A 85 3.53 0.01 -11.14
N PHE A 86 4.16 -1.17 -11.26
CA PHE A 86 4.86 -1.77 -10.12
C PHE A 86 6.01 -0.89 -9.61
N HIS A 87 6.85 -0.35 -10.49
CA HIS A 87 7.93 0.57 -10.10
C HIS A 87 7.38 1.84 -9.45
N ARG A 88 6.28 2.37 -9.96
CA ARG A 88 5.59 3.51 -9.34
C ARG A 88 5.14 3.17 -7.92
N LEU A 89 4.55 1.99 -7.70
CA LEU A 89 4.17 1.54 -6.36
C LEU A 89 5.37 1.38 -5.41
N LEU A 90 6.53 0.92 -5.91
CA LEU A 90 7.76 0.88 -5.12
C LEU A 90 8.17 2.28 -4.67
N ASN A 91 8.21 3.24 -5.59
CA ASN A 91 8.58 4.63 -5.30
C ASN A 91 7.62 5.34 -4.33
N GLU A 92 6.35 4.95 -4.34
CA GLU A 92 5.30 5.51 -3.48
C GLU A 92 5.16 4.79 -2.13
N THR A 93 5.89 3.68 -1.89
CA THR A 93 5.67 2.79 -0.74
C THR A 93 5.84 3.51 0.60
N ASP A 94 6.93 4.27 0.75
CA ASP A 94 7.25 4.94 2.01
C ASP A 94 6.18 5.98 2.40
N GLU A 95 5.75 6.81 1.45
CA GLU A 95 4.69 7.80 1.67
C GLU A 95 3.35 7.13 1.94
N ARG A 96 2.99 6.10 1.17
CA ARG A 96 1.76 5.34 1.41
C ARG A 96 1.69 4.76 2.82
N VAL A 97 2.77 4.13 3.29
CA VAL A 97 2.80 3.56 4.64
C VAL A 97 2.64 4.65 5.71
N LYS A 98 3.20 5.85 5.52
CA LYS A 98 2.97 6.97 6.46
C LYS A 98 1.48 7.34 6.56
N HIS A 99 0.74 7.29 5.46
CA HIS A 99 -0.71 7.54 5.45
C HIS A 99 -1.52 6.36 5.99
N GLU A 100 -1.10 5.12 5.74
CA GLU A 100 -1.81 3.93 6.20
C GLU A 100 -1.70 3.72 7.72
N VAL A 101 -0.53 4.03 8.30
CA VAL A 101 -0.22 3.79 9.73
C VAL A 101 0.25 5.07 10.43
N THR A 102 -0.51 6.15 10.30
CA THR A 102 -0.15 7.52 10.75
C THR A 102 0.17 7.64 12.24
N ARG A 103 -0.37 6.77 13.10
CA ARG A 103 -0.13 6.82 14.56
C ARG A 103 0.98 5.88 15.04
N GLN A 104 1.60 5.13 14.12
CA GLN A 104 2.63 4.15 14.47
C GLN A 104 4.01 4.78 14.53
N SER A 105 4.89 4.19 15.35
CA SER A 105 6.28 4.60 15.47
C SER A 105 7.06 4.43 14.15
N PRO A 106 8.15 5.18 13.92
CA PRO A 106 8.97 5.03 12.71
C PRO A 106 9.45 3.59 12.48
N ALA A 107 9.78 2.85 13.54
CA ALA A 107 10.21 1.45 13.44
C ALA A 107 9.08 0.54 12.91
N ILE A 108 7.85 0.71 13.41
CA ILE A 108 6.68 -0.05 12.92
C ILE A 108 6.38 0.33 11.47
N ARG A 109 6.48 1.61 11.10
CA ARG A 109 6.30 2.04 9.70
C ARG A 109 7.33 1.39 8.78
N LEU A 110 8.61 1.44 9.15
CA LEU A 110 9.68 0.80 8.37
C LEU A 110 9.44 -0.71 8.21
N LYS A 111 8.94 -1.38 9.26
CA LYS A 111 8.52 -2.78 9.17
C LYS A 111 7.41 -2.99 8.13
N PHE A 112 6.39 -2.13 8.09
CA PHE A 112 5.35 -2.20 7.05
C PHE A 112 5.85 -1.86 5.65
N VAL A 113 6.86 -0.98 5.53
CA VAL A 113 7.54 -0.70 4.25
C VAL A 113 8.20 -1.97 3.71
N HIS A 114 8.96 -2.70 4.54
CA HIS A 114 9.55 -3.99 4.13
C HIS A 114 8.49 -5.02 3.72
N LEU A 115 7.37 -5.09 4.44
CA LEU A 115 6.27 -5.98 4.07
C LEU A 115 5.66 -5.60 2.71
N ASN A 116 5.47 -4.31 2.44
CA ASN A 116 4.96 -3.83 1.15
C ASN A 116 5.93 -4.16 0.01
N TYR A 117 7.23 -3.89 0.19
CA TYR A 117 8.26 -4.22 -0.80
C TYR A 117 8.29 -5.71 -1.12
N PHE A 118 8.26 -6.58 -0.11
CA PHE A 118 8.17 -8.03 -0.31
C PHE A 118 6.98 -8.41 -1.21
N GLN A 119 5.79 -7.89 -0.89
CA GLN A 119 4.58 -8.23 -1.62
C GLN A 119 4.62 -7.71 -3.06
N ILE A 120 5.12 -6.50 -3.30
CA ILE A 120 5.26 -5.92 -4.64
C ILE A 120 6.27 -6.72 -5.46
N TYR A 121 7.48 -6.97 -4.93
CA TYR A 121 8.50 -7.75 -5.64
C TYR A 121 8.07 -9.18 -5.92
N LYS A 122 7.34 -9.82 -5.00
CA LYS A 122 6.75 -11.15 -5.24
C LYS A 122 5.80 -11.14 -6.44
N LYS A 123 4.99 -10.08 -6.60
CA LYS A 123 4.10 -9.92 -7.76
C LYS A 123 4.88 -9.60 -9.04
N MET A 124 5.92 -8.76 -8.99
CA MET A 124 6.80 -8.50 -10.13
C MET A 124 7.53 -9.76 -10.61
N SER A 125 8.05 -10.58 -9.69
CA SER A 125 8.67 -11.86 -10.01
C SER A 125 7.68 -12.78 -10.72
N LEU A 126 6.46 -12.93 -10.18
CA LEU A 126 5.40 -13.67 -10.85
C LEU A 126 5.08 -13.08 -12.23
N ALA A 127 5.09 -11.76 -12.36
CA ALA A 127 4.80 -11.09 -13.61
C ALA A 127 5.81 -11.47 -14.70
N CYS A 128 7.10 -11.38 -14.36
CA CYS A 128 8.22 -11.75 -15.22
C CYS A 128 8.23 -13.24 -15.59
N LYS A 129 7.87 -14.13 -14.65
CA LYS A 129 7.77 -15.58 -14.92
C LYS A 129 6.76 -15.88 -16.03
N ARG A 130 5.61 -15.21 -16.04
CA ARG A 130 4.59 -15.41 -17.10
C ARG A 130 5.09 -14.97 -18.48
N GLN A 131 5.98 -13.98 -18.53
CA GLN A 131 6.62 -13.51 -19.75
C GLN A 131 7.94 -14.22 -20.08
N LYS A 132 8.29 -15.29 -19.37
CA LYS A 132 9.53 -16.07 -19.57
C LYS A 132 10.82 -15.22 -19.38
N LEU A 133 10.73 -14.10 -18.65
CA LEU A 133 11.87 -13.25 -18.29
C LEU A 133 12.54 -13.81 -17.01
N VAL A 134 13.21 -14.96 -17.17
CA VAL A 134 13.70 -15.78 -16.04
C VAL A 134 14.71 -15.03 -15.17
N ASN A 135 15.62 -14.25 -15.75
CA ASN A 135 16.65 -13.54 -14.99
C ASN A 135 16.05 -12.44 -14.11
N GLN A 136 15.17 -11.60 -14.68
CA GLN A 136 14.46 -10.57 -13.93
C GLN A 136 13.56 -11.18 -12.85
N ALA A 137 12.87 -12.28 -13.17
CA ALA A 137 12.06 -12.99 -12.19
C ALA A 137 12.86 -13.46 -10.97
N LYS A 138 14.09 -13.95 -11.17
CA LYS A 138 15.01 -14.36 -10.10
C LYS A 138 15.50 -13.16 -9.29
N GLN A 139 15.84 -12.06 -9.96
CA GLN A 139 16.25 -10.82 -9.29
C GLN A 139 15.15 -10.28 -8.37
N TYR A 140 13.90 -10.17 -8.86
CA TYR A 140 12.79 -9.74 -8.03
C TYR A 140 12.44 -10.73 -6.92
N ALA A 141 12.60 -12.04 -7.13
CA ALA A 141 12.42 -13.02 -6.06
C ALA A 141 13.44 -12.81 -4.94
N LEU A 142 14.72 -12.60 -5.28
CA LEU A 142 15.78 -12.33 -4.30
C LEU A 142 15.50 -11.05 -3.51
N LEU A 143 15.09 -9.96 -4.19
CA LEU A 143 14.70 -8.72 -3.52
C LEU A 143 13.51 -8.93 -2.58
N ALA A 144 12.50 -9.68 -3.01
CA ALA A 144 11.37 -10.03 -2.16
C ALA A 144 11.83 -10.73 -0.87
N ASP A 145 12.69 -11.75 -1.00
CA ASP A 145 13.20 -12.52 0.14
C ASP A 145 14.02 -11.65 1.10
N GLN A 146 14.86 -10.75 0.58
CA GLN A 146 15.62 -9.78 1.38
C GLN A 146 14.69 -8.87 2.21
N HIS A 147 13.63 -8.33 1.61
CA HIS A 147 12.68 -7.50 2.33
C HIS A 147 11.84 -8.29 3.33
N TYR A 148 11.48 -9.54 3.02
CA TYR A 148 10.77 -10.39 3.97
C TYR A 148 11.65 -10.74 5.17
N GLN A 149 12.92 -11.04 4.95
CA GLN A 149 13.86 -11.30 6.02
C GLN A 149 14.04 -10.06 6.92
N ALA A 150 14.25 -8.88 6.33
CA ALA A 150 14.31 -7.63 7.09
C ALA A 150 13.03 -7.38 7.92
N PHE A 151 11.84 -7.69 7.37
CA PHE A 151 10.58 -7.60 8.11
C PHE A 151 10.55 -8.54 9.35
N LEU A 152 11.10 -9.75 9.23
CA LEU A 152 11.17 -10.72 10.33
C LEU A 152 12.20 -10.31 11.39
N ASP A 153 13.38 -9.86 10.96
CA ASP A 153 14.50 -9.47 11.83
C ASP A 153 14.20 -8.21 12.64
N MET A 154 13.28 -7.37 12.15
CA MET A 154 12.72 -6.26 12.91
C MET A 154 11.81 -6.78 14.04
N SER A 155 12.43 -7.29 15.10
CA SER A 155 11.81 -7.44 16.43
C SER A 155 11.36 -6.06 16.87
N VAL A 156 10.05 -5.85 16.91
CA VAL A 156 9.49 -4.71 17.64
C VAL A 156 9.22 -5.26 19.02
N ASP A 157 10.16 -5.07 19.94
CA ASP A 157 9.96 -5.47 21.33
C ASP A 157 8.66 -4.83 21.82
N SER A 158 7.66 -5.69 22.06
CA SER A 158 6.36 -5.32 22.61
C SER A 158 6.55 -4.93 24.07
N CYS A 159 7.13 -3.76 24.33
CA CYS A 159 7.45 -3.28 25.68
C CYS A 159 6.23 -2.78 26.47
N CYS A 160 5.00 -3.08 26.05
CA CYS A 160 3.78 -2.58 26.69
C CYS A 160 2.79 -3.69 27.04
N TYR A 161 3.23 -4.77 27.71
CA TYR A 161 2.31 -5.60 28.49
C TYR A 161 2.99 -6.27 29.70
N ARG A 162 3.60 -5.45 30.58
CA ARG A 162 3.88 -5.90 31.95
C ARG A 162 2.62 -5.62 32.78
N LYS A 163 1.79 -6.65 32.96
CA LYS A 163 0.69 -6.67 33.93
C LYS A 163 1.24 -6.21 35.29
N SER A 164 0.89 -5.01 35.70
CA SER A 164 0.92 -4.61 37.10
C SER A 164 -0.18 -5.39 37.83
N SER A 165 0.15 -6.59 38.30
CA SER A 165 -0.58 -7.24 39.40
C SER A 165 0.42 -7.48 40.52
N ALA A 166 0.90 -6.38 41.11
CA ALA A 166 1.38 -6.41 42.48
C ALA A 166 0.12 -6.53 43.34
N ARG A 167 -0.20 -7.76 43.76
CA ARG A 167 -1.19 -8.03 44.78
C ARG A 167 -0.71 -7.37 46.06
N TYR A 168 -1.53 -6.49 46.64
CA TYR A 168 -1.42 -6.12 48.03
C TYR A 168 -1.59 -7.40 48.87
N THR A 169 -0.53 -7.85 49.51
CA THR A 169 -0.63 -8.70 50.70
C THR A 169 -0.66 -7.76 51.90
N ASN A 170 -1.85 -7.33 52.31
CA ASN A 170 -2.07 -6.95 53.70
C ASN A 170 -2.25 -8.27 54.44
N ASN A 171 -1.20 -8.71 55.15
CA ASN A 171 -1.35 -9.65 56.24
C ASN A 171 -1.41 -8.84 57.52
N ASP A 172 -2.50 -9.07 58.23
CA ASP A 172 -2.82 -8.58 59.56
C ASP A 172 -1.74 -8.94 60.59
N PHE A 173 -1.52 -8.02 61.53
CA PHE A 173 -1.09 -8.30 62.90
C PHE A 173 -1.95 -7.45 63.84
#